data_AF-A0A967TD34-F1
#
_entry.id   AF-A0A967TD34-F1
#
_cell.length_a   1.000
_cell.length_b   1.000
_cell.length_c   1.000
_cell.angle_alpha   90.00
_cell.angle_beta   90.00
_cell.angle_gamma   90.00
#
_symmetry.space_group_name_H-M   'P 1'
#
loop_
_entity.id
_entity.type
_entity.pdbx_description
1 polymer ?
#
loop_
_entity_poly.entity_id
_entity_poly.type
_entity_poly.pdbx_seq_one_letter_code
_entity_poly.pdbx_strand_id
1 'polypeptide(L)' 'MKAIETTATVKDDKQLLLDSPIPHHGSGKVRLIIFLPEEDDIDEREWLNAALVNPAFDSLNDPEEDIYTDADGQPFND' A
#
# COMPACT_ATOMS: atom_id res chain seq x y z
N MET A 1 -29.35 2.63 -18.36
CA MET A 1 -27.88 2.78 -18.50
C MET A 1 -27.31 1.40 -18.78
N LYS A 2 -26.31 1.28 -19.66
CA LYS A 2 -25.64 0.01 -19.96
C LYS A 2 -24.20 0.13 -19.47
N ALA A 3 -23.80 -0.75 -18.57
CA ALA A 3 -22.42 -0.86 -18.10
C ALA A 3 -21.66 -1.86 -18.97
N ILE A 4 -20.40 -1.60 -19.23
CA ILE A 4 -19.48 -2.49 -19.95
C ILE A 4 -18.28 -2.67 -19.03
N GLU A 5 -18.01 -3.92 -18.66
CA GLU A 5 -16.81 -4.28 -17.92
C GLU A 5 -15.72 -4.69 -18.93
N THR A 6 -14.53 -4.12 -18.76
CA THR A 6 -13.37 -4.39 -19.60
C THR A 6 -12.11 -4.14 -18.79
N THR A 7 -11.03 -4.81 -19.16
CA THR A 7 -9.72 -4.66 -18.53
C THR A 7 -8.86 -3.67 -19.32
N ALA A 8 -7.96 -3.00 -18.61
CA ALA A 8 -7.08 -2.01 -19.19
C ALA A 8 -5.75 -1.98 -18.44
N THR A 9 -4.67 -1.75 -19.17
CA THR A 9 -3.35 -1.53 -18.59
C THR A 9 -3.10 -0.03 -18.39
N VAL A 10 -2.68 0.37 -17.18
CA VAL A 10 -2.20 1.74 -16.92
C VAL A 10 -0.76 1.84 -17.44
N LYS A 11 -0.52 2.74 -18.39
CA LYS A 11 0.82 3.04 -18.90
C LYS A 11 1.53 4.07 -18.02
N ASP A 12 2.86 4.19 -18.18
CA ASP A 12 3.72 5.12 -17.43
C ASP A 12 3.25 6.58 -17.48
N ASP A 13 2.55 6.97 -18.55
CA ASP A 13 1.99 8.30 -18.76
C ASP A 13 0.58 8.48 -18.17
N LYS A 14 0.16 7.56 -17.28
CA LYS A 14 -1.17 7.52 -16.65
C LYS A 14 -2.31 7.38 -17.66
N GLN A 15 -2.04 6.91 -18.87
CA GLN A 15 -3.07 6.61 -19.86
C GLN A 15 -3.55 5.17 -19.69
N LEU A 16 -4.86 4.97 -19.82
CA LEU A 16 -5.47 3.64 -19.85
C LEU A 16 -5.47 3.12 -21.29
N LEU A 17 -4.79 1.99 -21.51
CA LEU A 17 -4.90 1.22 -22.74
C LEU A 17 -5.89 0.08 -22.50
N LEU A 18 -7.05 0.13 -23.16
CA LEU A 18 -8.04 -0.95 -23.08
C LEU A 18 -7.51 -2.20 -23.80
N ASP A 19 -7.69 -3.36 -23.19
CA ASP A 19 -7.28 -4.64 -23.79
C ASP A 19 -8.20 -5.04 -24.95
N SER A 20 -9.39 -4.45 -25.03
CA SER A 20 -10.35 -4.67 -26.10
C SER A 20 -11.11 -3.39 -26.47
N PRO A 21 -11.49 -3.20 -27.75
CA PRO A 21 -12.28 -2.06 -28.16
C PRO A 21 -13.65 -2.04 -27.49
N ILE A 22 -14.12 -0.85 -27.11
CA ILE A 22 -15.49 -0.70 -26.62
C ILE A 22 -16.47 -1.05 -27.76
N PRO A 23 -17.45 -1.94 -27.53
CA PRO A 23 -18.50 -2.25 -28.50
C PRO A 23 -19.14 -0.98 -29.03
N HIS A 24 -19.43 -0.93 -30.33
CA HIS A 24 -19.86 0.27 -31.04
C HIS A 24 -20.97 1.02 -30.29
N HIS A 25 -20.56 2.05 -29.56
CA HIS A 25 -21.41 3.07 -28.98
C HIS A 25 -21.02 4.34 -29.74
N GLY A 26 -22.00 5.04 -30.31
CA GLY A 26 -21.74 6.30 -31.00
C GLY A 26 -20.95 7.29 -30.12
N SER A 27 -20.36 8.32 -30.74
CA SER A 27 -19.60 9.33 -30.01
C SER A 27 -20.43 9.93 -28.85
N GLY A 28 -19.92 9.85 -27.63
CA GLY A 28 -20.64 10.30 -26.44
C GLY A 28 -19.75 10.30 -25.19
N LYS A 29 -20.19 11.00 -24.14
CA LYS A 29 -19.51 10.99 -22.84
C LYS A 29 -19.81 9.69 -22.11
N VAL A 30 -18.79 9.10 -21.50
CA VAL A 30 -18.90 7.90 -20.65
C VAL A 30 -18.42 8.21 -19.24
N ARG A 31 -18.91 7.46 -18.25
CA ARG A 31 -18.41 7.49 -16.87
C ARG A 31 -17.53 6.25 -16.66
N LEU A 32 -16.34 6.44 -16.13
CA LEU A 32 -15.38 5.38 -15.86
C LEU A 32 -15.31 5.08 -14.36
N ILE A 33 -15.15 3.81 -14.02
CA ILE A 33 -14.82 3.33 -12.67
C ILE A 33 -13.56 2.50 -12.82
N ILE A 34 -12.52 2.79 -12.03
CA ILE A 34 -11.23 2.10 -12.07
C ILE A 34 -11.08 1.38 -10.74
N PHE A 35 -10.86 0.07 -10.80
CA PHE A 35 -10.46 -0.73 -9.65
C PHE A 35 -8.95 -0.92 -9.72
N LEU A 36 -8.23 -0.37 -8.76
CA LEU A 36 -6.82 -0.66 -8.58
C LEU A 36 -6.73 -1.88 -7.64
N PRO A 37 -5.82 -2.84 -7.89
CA PRO A 37 -5.55 -3.87 -6.91
C PRO A 37 -5.14 -3.21 -5.60
N GLU A 38 -5.61 -3.73 -4.47
CA GLU A 38 -5.03 -3.38 -3.19
C GLU A 38 -3.59 -3.90 -3.23
N GLU A 39 -2.61 -2.99 -3.08
CA GLU A 39 -1.25 -3.42 -2.77
C GLU A 39 -1.31 -3.95 -1.33
N ASP A 40 -1.64 -5.24 -1.20
CA ASP A 40 -1.81 -5.92 0.09
C ASP A 40 -0.52 -5.98 0.92
N ASP A 41 0.61 -5.58 0.34
CA ASP A 41 1.85 -5.34 1.05
C ASP A 41 2.22 -3.87 0.93
N ILE A 42 1.81 -3.06 1.91
CA ILE A 42 2.57 -1.83 2.20
C ILE A 42 4.02 -2.29 2.40
N ASP A 43 4.94 -1.75 1.60
CA ASP A 43 6.36 -2.09 1.66
C ASP A 43 6.85 -2.00 3.11
N GLU A 44 7.59 -3.01 3.60
CA GLU A 44 8.05 -3.04 5.00
C GLU A 44 8.83 -1.76 5.38
N ARG A 45 9.51 -1.12 4.42
CA ARG A 45 10.21 0.14 4.66
C ARG A 45 9.24 1.31 4.75
N GLU A 46 8.14 1.30 4.01
CA GLU A 46 7.07 2.29 4.16
C GLU A 46 6.41 2.15 5.53
N TRP A 47 6.12 0.93 5.99
CA TRP A 47 5.66 0.65 7.35
C TRP A 47 6.65 1.14 8.41
N LEU A 48 7.93 0.81 8.27
CA LEU A 48 8.98 1.22 9.21
C LEU A 48 9.08 2.75 9.27
N ASN A 49 9.12 3.43 8.12
CA ASN A 49 9.16 4.89 8.08
C ASN A 49 7.92 5.51 8.72
N ALA A 50 6.72 4.97 8.46
CA ALA A 50 5.49 5.43 9.06
C ALA A 50 5.50 5.26 10.59
N ALA A 51 6.00 4.13 11.09
CA ALA A 51 6.14 3.89 12.53
C ALA A 51 7.14 4.87 13.19
N LEU A 52 8.28 5.12 12.53
CA LEU A 52 9.34 6.01 13.05
C LEU A 52 8.90 7.47 13.21
N VAL A 53 7.98 7.96 12.37
CA VAL A 53 7.53 9.37 12.40
C VAL A 53 6.17 9.55 13.08
N ASN A 54 5.55 8.47 13.55
CA ASN A 54 4.21 8.51 14.13
C ASN A 54 4.27 8.82 15.64
N PRO A 55 3.67 9.93 16.11
CA PRO A 55 3.72 10.33 17.52
C PRO A 55 3.14 9.31 18.50
N ALA A 56 2.30 8.38 18.03
CA ALA A 56 1.77 7.30 18.86
C ALA A 56 2.88 6.39 19.43
N PHE A 57 4.08 6.42 18.85
CA PHE A 57 5.24 5.63 19.27
C PHE A 57 6.33 6.47 19.95
N ASP A 58 6.08 7.75 20.26
CA ASP A 58 7.08 8.63 20.87
C ASP A 58 7.63 8.08 22.21
N SER A 59 6.81 7.32 22.95
CA SER A 59 7.20 6.69 24.22
C SER A 59 8.35 5.69 24.04
N LEU A 60 8.52 5.08 22.87
CA LEU A 60 9.64 4.16 22.61
C LEU A 60 11.01 4.87 22.60
N ASN A 61 11.02 6.20 22.53
CA ASN A 61 12.25 7.00 22.63
C ASN A 61 12.55 7.41 24.09
N ASP A 62 11.70 7.05 25.06
CA ASP A 62 11.94 7.36 26.46
C ASP A 62 13.10 6.49 26.99
N PRO A 63 14.15 7.08 27.59
CA PRO A 63 15.23 6.31 28.21
C PRO A 63 14.76 5.34 29.30
N GLU A 64 13.57 5.54 29.88
CA GLU A 64 12.99 4.58 30.82
C GLU A 64 12.57 3.25 30.15
N GLU A 65 12.36 3.23 28.83
CA GLU A 65 12.03 2.02 28.07
C GLU A 65 13.27 1.18 27.69
N ASP A 66 14.49 1.72 27.84
CA ASP A 66 15.77 1.01 27.63
C ASP A 66 16.10 0.07 28.81
N ILE A 67 15.19 -0.86 29.09
CA ILE A 67 15.23 -1.73 30.29
C ILE A 67 16.14 -2.96 30.15
N TYR A 68 16.70 -3.21 28.96
CA TYR A 68 17.62 -4.32 28.72
C TYR A 68 19.04 -3.82 28.61
N THR A 69 19.95 -4.57 29.24
CA THR A 69 21.39 -4.33 29.25
C THR A 69 22.12 -5.50 28.61
N ASP A 70 23.36 -5.26 28.16
CA ASP A 70 24.22 -6.33 27.63
C ASP A 70 24.53 -7.45 28.66
N ALA A 71 24.28 -7.20 29.94
CA ALA A 71 24.43 -8.18 31.01
C ALA A 71 23.20 -9.09 31.16
N ASP A 72 22.07 -8.72 30.56
CA ASP A 72 20.83 -9.49 30.57
C ASP A 72 20.90 -10.63 29.55
N GLY A 73 20.55 -11.84 29.99
CA GLY A 73 20.68 -13.06 29.16
C GLY A 73 21.81 -14.00 29.59
N GLN A 74 22.00 -14.18 30.90
CA GLN A 74 22.91 -15.23 31.39
C GLN A 74 22.47 -16.61 30.86
N PRO A 75 23.42 -17.47 30.45
CA PRO A 75 23.12 -18.83 30.02
C PRO A 75 22.34 -19.58 31.10
N PHE A 76 21.18 -20.12 30.74
CA PHE A 76 20.44 -21.03 31.58
C PHE A 76 21.09 -22.41 31.49
N ASN A 77 21.62 -22.92 32.61
CA ASN A 77 22.20 -24.25 32.70
C ASN A 77 21.18 -25.19 33.38
N ASP A 78 20.63 -26.15 32.62
CA ASP A 78 19.84 -27.29 33.12
C ASP A 78 20.74 -28.49 33.49
#